data_AF-A0ABD2MIN6-F1
#
_entry.id   AF-A0ABD2MIN6-F1
#
_cell.length_a   1.000
_cell.length_b   1.000
_cell.length_c   1.000
_cell.angle_alpha   90.00
_cell.angle_beta   90.00
_cell.angle_gamma   90.00
#
_symmetry.space_group_name_H-M   'P 1'
#
loop_
_entity.id
_entity.type
_entity.pdbx_description
1 polymer ?
#
loop_
_entity_poly.entity_id
_entity_poly.type
_entity_poly.pdbx_seq_one_letter_code
_entity_poly.pdbx_strand_id
1 'polypeptide(L)'
;MWYQAGITYTDLLEIKLEKQRESNARPSPRSLSKINNIITKGLMHFNSFLKSFEGKINQIDESYYQSYGRAQFFIAVLHGKFITLDKKVKLENTEASLEAYEKVLEFCDGHEGAQDTIKLEIEACKEMVKLLPVKIVKLKSELPKQS
;
A
#
# COMPACT_ATOMS: atom_id res chain seq x y z
N MET A 1 15.53 -2.14 10.91
CA MET A 1 15.55 -0.69 10.61
C MET A 1 14.58 -0.30 9.49
N TRP A 2 14.47 -1.03 8.37
CA TRP A 2 13.61 -0.64 7.25
C TRP A 2 12.11 -0.55 7.58
N TYR A 3 11.55 -1.51 8.32
CA TYR A 3 10.14 -1.47 8.73
C TYR A 3 9.78 -0.19 9.47
N GLN A 4 10.55 0.16 10.51
CA GLN A 4 10.34 1.38 11.30
C GLN A 4 10.46 2.65 10.44
N ALA A 5 11.40 2.68 9.49
CA ALA A 5 11.48 3.79 8.53
C ALA A 5 10.20 3.90 7.67
N GLY A 6 9.66 2.78 7.19
CA GLY A 6 8.40 2.73 6.45
C GLY A 6 7.22 3.28 7.25
N ILE A 7 7.12 2.91 8.54
CA ILE A 7 6.11 3.45 9.46
C ILE A 7 6.26 4.97 9.58
N THR A 8 7.46 5.47 9.85
CA THR A 8 7.71 6.92 9.96
C THR A 8 7.30 7.68 8.69
N TYR A 9 7.55 7.14 7.50
CA TYR A 9 7.09 7.77 6.26
C TYR A 9 5.57 7.73 6.10
N THR A 10 4.92 6.68 6.60
CA THR A 10 3.46 6.57 6.61
C THR A 10 2.84 7.60 7.56
N ASP A 11 3.36 7.74 8.78
CA ASP A 11 2.92 8.77 9.73
C ASP A 11 3.13 10.19 9.18
N LEU A 12 4.29 10.43 8.57
CA LEU A 12 4.59 11.70 7.91
C LEU A 12 3.61 11.99 6.77
N LEU A 13 3.22 10.97 6.01
CA LEU A 13 2.23 11.09 4.94
C LEU A 13 0.88 11.53 5.51
N GLU A 14 0.39 10.91 6.59
CA GLU A 14 -0.89 11.27 7.21
C GLU A 14 -0.88 12.71 7.70
N ILE A 15 0.18 13.13 8.40
CA ILE A 15 0.35 14.53 8.83
C ILE A 15 0.30 15.48 7.63
N LYS A 16 0.92 15.09 6.50
CA LYS A 16 0.96 15.92 5.30
C LYS A 16 -0.41 16.03 4.63
N LEU A 17 -1.13 14.91 4.54
CA LEU A 17 -2.47 14.86 3.97
C LEU A 17 -3.46 15.65 4.83
N GLU A 18 -3.38 15.54 6.16
CA GLU A 18 -4.24 16.28 7.08
C GLU A 18 -4.04 17.79 6.94
N LYS A 19 -2.80 18.26 6.96
CA LYS A 19 -2.48 19.68 6.69
C LYS A 19 -2.97 20.17 5.33
N GLN A 20 -2.98 19.29 4.32
CA GLN A 20 -3.47 19.62 2.99
C GLN A 20 -5.01 19.68 2.94
N ARG A 21 -5.72 18.93 3.79
CA ARG A 21 -7.18 19.00 3.95
C ARG A 21 -7.61 20.25 4.72
N GLU A 22 -6.86 20.63 5.76
CA GLU A 22 -7.09 21.87 6.52
C GLU A 22 -6.80 23.11 5.68
N SER A 23 -5.84 23.01 4.76
CA SER A 23 -5.57 24.06 3.79
C SER A 23 -6.70 24.07 2.74
N ASN A 24 -7.64 25.01 2.88
CA ASN A 24 -8.68 25.29 1.87
C ASN A 24 -8.11 25.74 0.49
N ALA A 25 -6.78 25.78 0.34
CA ALA A 25 -6.11 26.10 -0.91
C ALA A 25 -5.96 24.86 -1.79
N ARG A 26 -6.17 25.05 -3.10
CA ARG A 26 -5.93 24.00 -4.10
C ARG A 26 -4.47 23.49 -3.99
N PRO A 27 -4.24 22.17 -3.93
CA PRO A 27 -2.89 21.63 -3.81
C PRO A 27 -2.03 22.09 -4.99
N SER A 28 -0.88 22.70 -4.71
CA SER A 28 0.08 23.03 -5.76
C SER A 28 0.76 21.74 -6.29
N PRO A 29 1.19 21.70 -7.57
CA PRO A 29 1.94 20.57 -8.11
C PRO A 29 3.18 20.21 -7.28
N ARG A 30 3.84 21.22 -6.68
CA ARG A 30 4.98 21.04 -5.77
C ARG A 30 4.57 20.31 -4.47
N SER A 31 3.38 20.60 -3.93
CA SER A 31 2.84 19.90 -2.75
C SER A 31 2.56 18.43 -3.08
N LEU A 32 1.90 18.18 -4.21
CA LEU A 32 1.58 16.82 -4.68
C LEU A 32 2.83 15.99 -4.94
N SER A 33 3.86 16.57 -5.57
CA SER A 33 5.14 15.90 -5.80
C SER A 33 5.83 15.51 -4.49
N LYS A 34 5.77 16.37 -3.44
CA LYS A 34 6.29 16.02 -2.12
C LYS A 34 5.53 14.87 -1.48
N ILE A 35 4.20 14.84 -1.59
CA ILE A 35 3.37 13.73 -1.11
C ILE A 35 3.78 12.42 -1.80
N ASN A 36 3.85 12.41 -3.13
CA ASN A 36 4.26 11.22 -3.87
C ASN A 36 5.68 10.77 -3.54
N ASN A 37 6.62 11.69 -3.30
CA ASN A 37 7.98 11.34 -2.87
C ASN A 37 7.99 10.66 -1.49
N ILE A 38 7.16 11.13 -0.54
CA ILE A 38 6.99 10.47 0.76
C ILE A 38 6.46 9.04 0.55
N ILE A 39 5.46 8.87 -0.31
CA ILE A 39 4.89 7.56 -0.66
C ILE A 39 5.97 6.64 -1.25
N THR A 40 6.71 7.10 -2.26
CA THR A 40 7.79 6.32 -2.89
C THR A 40 8.84 5.88 -1.89
N LYS A 41 9.23 6.75 -0.95
CA LYS A 41 10.19 6.39 0.11
C LYS A 41 9.64 5.36 1.09
N GLY A 42 8.37 5.50 1.49
CA GLY A 42 7.69 4.49 2.32
C GLY A 42 7.67 3.12 1.63
N LEU A 43 7.24 3.09 0.37
CA LEU A 43 7.24 1.88 -0.46
C LEU A 43 8.64 1.26 -0.56
N MET A 44 9.67 2.07 -0.81
CA MET A 44 11.06 1.58 -0.89
C MET A 44 11.49 0.89 0.41
N HIS A 45 11.15 1.45 1.57
CA HIS A 45 11.52 0.88 2.86
C HIS A 45 10.75 -0.41 3.18
N PHE A 46 9.44 -0.45 2.94
CA PHE A 46 8.68 -1.68 3.14
C PHE A 46 9.10 -2.79 2.16
N ASN A 47 9.33 -2.47 0.89
CA ASN A 47 9.85 -3.45 -0.07
C ASN A 47 11.23 -3.98 0.33
N SER A 48 12.13 -3.12 0.81
CA SER A 48 13.44 -3.55 1.33
C SER A 48 13.30 -4.47 2.55
N PHE A 49 12.35 -4.18 3.43
CA PHE A 49 12.01 -5.03 4.56
C PHE A 49 11.49 -6.41 4.11
N LEU A 50 10.51 -6.46 3.22
CA LEU A 50 9.96 -7.73 2.71
C LEU A 50 11.01 -8.55 1.95
N LYS A 51 11.85 -7.88 1.17
CA LYS A 51 12.97 -8.51 0.44
C LYS A 51 13.94 -9.22 1.39
N SER A 52 14.08 -8.76 2.63
CA SER A 52 14.95 -9.44 3.60
C SER A 52 14.47 -10.84 4.01
N PHE A 53 13.21 -11.18 3.72
CA PHE A 53 12.60 -12.48 3.94
C PHE A 53 12.44 -13.31 2.66
N GLU A 54 12.88 -12.78 1.50
CA GLU A 54 12.79 -13.48 0.22
C GLU A 54 13.55 -14.83 0.28
N GLY A 55 12.90 -15.90 -0.20
CA GLY A 55 13.43 -17.26 -0.11
C GLY A 55 13.34 -17.93 1.27
N LYS A 56 12.82 -17.23 2.29
CA LYS A 56 12.64 -17.75 3.66
C LYS A 56 11.24 -17.51 4.22
N ILE A 57 10.26 -17.23 3.35
CA ILE A 57 8.90 -16.87 3.77
C ILE A 57 8.29 -17.95 4.68
N ASN A 58 8.43 -19.23 4.32
CA ASN A 58 7.92 -20.36 5.11
C ASN A 58 8.69 -20.60 6.42
N GLN A 59 9.77 -19.85 6.67
CA GLN A 59 10.62 -19.93 7.86
C GLN A 59 10.61 -18.61 8.65
N ILE A 60 9.66 -17.72 8.35
CA ILE A 60 9.49 -16.50 9.13
C ILE A 60 9.08 -16.91 10.55
N ASP A 61 9.82 -16.40 11.53
CA ASP A 61 9.49 -16.56 12.94
C ASP A 61 8.23 -15.76 13.29
N GLU A 62 7.38 -16.32 14.14
CA GLU A 62 6.08 -15.73 14.54
C GLU A 62 6.22 -14.29 15.05
N SER A 63 7.36 -13.94 15.68
CA SER A 63 7.64 -12.57 16.14
C SER A 63 7.67 -11.53 15.01
N TYR A 64 7.86 -11.97 13.77
CA TYR A 64 7.85 -11.10 12.58
C TYR A 64 6.51 -11.09 11.85
N TYR A 65 5.55 -11.97 12.18
CA TYR A 65 4.27 -12.06 11.44
C TYR A 65 3.55 -10.72 11.38
N GLN A 66 3.47 -10.03 12.52
CA GLN A 66 2.83 -8.73 12.57
C GLN A 66 3.51 -7.71 11.65
N SER A 67 4.85 -7.62 11.71
CA SER A 67 5.61 -6.64 10.93
C SER A 67 5.58 -6.97 9.44
N TYR A 68 5.66 -8.26 9.08
CA TYR A 68 5.61 -8.74 7.71
C TYR A 68 4.25 -8.44 7.07
N GLY A 69 3.16 -8.87 7.72
CA GLY A 69 1.81 -8.64 7.21
C GLY A 69 1.46 -7.15 7.17
N ARG A 70 1.85 -6.37 8.19
CA ARG A 70 1.67 -4.90 8.16
C ARG A 70 2.47 -4.23 7.07
N ALA A 71 3.68 -4.68 6.77
CA ALA A 71 4.47 -4.10 5.68
C ALA A 71 3.77 -4.28 4.32
N GLN A 72 3.22 -5.46 4.05
CA GLN A 72 2.41 -5.72 2.85
C GLN A 72 1.15 -4.82 2.83
N PHE A 73 0.44 -4.73 3.96
CA PHE A 73 -0.73 -3.87 4.10
C PHE A 73 -0.41 -2.40 3.83
N PHE A 74 0.67 -1.86 4.41
CA PHE A 74 1.07 -0.47 4.17
C PHE A 74 1.50 -0.23 2.74
N ILE A 75 2.13 -1.18 2.06
CA ILE A 75 2.39 -1.08 0.61
C ILE A 75 1.08 -0.91 -0.15
N ALA A 76 0.07 -1.72 0.17
CA ALA A 76 -1.25 -1.62 -0.46
C ALA A 76 -1.89 -0.24 -0.25
N VAL A 77 -1.86 0.26 0.99
CA VAL A 77 -2.37 1.60 1.37
C VAL A 77 -1.61 2.71 0.65
N LEU A 78 -0.29 2.63 0.59
CA LEU A 78 0.57 3.64 0.00
C LEU A 78 0.34 3.77 -1.52
N HIS A 79 0.21 2.65 -2.23
CA HIS A 79 -0.19 2.66 -3.64
C HIS A 79 -1.57 3.30 -3.84
N GLY A 80 -2.54 3.00 -2.95
CA GLY A 80 -3.87 3.60 -2.98
C GLY A 80 -3.89 5.12 -2.76
N LYS A 81 -2.86 5.67 -2.10
CA LYS A 81 -2.72 7.10 -1.79
C LYS A 81 -1.91 7.90 -2.83
N PHE A 82 -1.36 7.25 -3.85
CA PHE A 82 -0.58 7.92 -4.88
C PHE A 82 -1.44 8.94 -5.64
N ILE A 83 -0.99 10.20 -5.72
CA ILE A 83 -1.77 11.28 -6.34
C ILE A 83 -1.29 11.52 -7.77
N THR A 84 -2.10 11.14 -8.75
CA THR A 84 -1.78 11.34 -10.17
C THR A 84 -3.04 11.65 -10.99
N LEU A 85 -2.89 12.49 -12.01
CA LEU A 85 -3.90 12.74 -13.03
C LEU A 85 -3.75 11.78 -14.23
N ASP A 86 -2.60 11.11 -14.34
CA ASP A 86 -2.36 10.11 -15.37
C ASP A 86 -3.16 8.84 -15.04
N LYS A 87 -4.13 8.53 -15.89
CA LYS A 87 -5.02 7.36 -15.71
C LYS A 87 -4.26 6.04 -15.77
N LYS A 88 -3.18 5.95 -16.54
CA LYS A 88 -2.35 4.74 -16.63
C LYS A 88 -1.61 4.51 -15.31
N VAL A 89 -0.95 5.54 -14.80
CA VAL A 89 -0.27 5.48 -13.49
C VAL A 89 -1.28 5.21 -12.37
N LYS A 90 -2.50 5.74 -12.46
CA LYS A 90 -3.57 5.47 -11.51
C LYS A 90 -4.02 4.01 -11.55
N LEU A 91 -4.12 3.43 -12.75
CA LEU A 91 -4.43 2.01 -12.94
C LEU A 91 -3.32 1.13 -12.34
N GLU A 92 -2.06 1.38 -12.70
CA GLU A 92 -0.89 0.63 -12.20
C GLU A 92 -0.83 0.64 -10.67
N ASN A 93 -1.02 1.80 -10.04
CA ASN A 93 -1.07 1.89 -8.57
C ASN A 93 -2.29 1.16 -7.99
N THR A 94 -3.44 1.16 -8.68
CA THR A 94 -4.64 0.46 -8.18
C THR A 94 -4.44 -1.06 -8.27
N GLU A 95 -3.80 -1.56 -9.32
CA GLU A 95 -3.45 -2.98 -9.48
C GLU A 95 -2.41 -3.41 -8.45
N ALA A 96 -1.34 -2.62 -8.25
CA ALA A 96 -0.33 -2.89 -7.22
C ALA A 96 -0.92 -2.86 -5.80
N SER A 97 -1.88 -1.99 -5.55
CA SER A 97 -2.62 -1.94 -4.27
C SER A 97 -3.43 -3.23 -4.04
N LEU A 98 -4.13 -3.71 -5.07
CA LEU A 98 -4.89 -4.97 -5.01
C LEU A 98 -3.96 -6.16 -4.73
N GLU A 99 -2.89 -6.30 -5.52
CA GLU A 99 -1.91 -7.39 -5.37
C GLU A 99 -1.32 -7.43 -3.95
N ALA A 100 -1.00 -6.27 -3.38
CA ALA A 100 -0.47 -6.19 -2.02
C ALA A 100 -1.52 -6.57 -0.95
N TYR A 101 -2.80 -6.22 -1.14
CA TYR A 101 -3.87 -6.68 -0.25
C TYR A 101 -4.07 -8.20 -0.33
N GLU A 102 -4.02 -8.78 -1.53
CA GLU A 102 -4.10 -10.24 -1.73
C GLU A 102 -2.94 -10.95 -1.03
N LYS A 103 -1.71 -10.43 -1.15
CA LYS A 103 -0.52 -10.96 -0.45
C LYS A 103 -0.65 -10.96 1.08
N VAL A 104 -1.37 -10.00 1.67
CA VAL A 104 -1.65 -10.04 3.12
C VAL A 104 -2.52 -11.24 3.46
N LEU A 105 -3.59 -11.46 2.69
CA LEU A 105 -4.51 -12.58 2.92
C LEU A 105 -3.83 -13.92 2.69
N GLU A 106 -3.07 -14.06 1.60
CA GLU A 106 -2.27 -15.27 1.32
C GLU A 106 -1.26 -15.56 2.42
N PHE A 107 -0.60 -14.52 2.95
CA PHE A 107 0.33 -14.68 4.06
C PHE A 107 -0.37 -15.20 5.32
N CYS A 108 -1.55 -14.65 5.65
CA CYS A 108 -2.35 -15.08 6.80
C CYS A 108 -2.90 -16.49 6.65
N ASP A 109 -3.34 -16.86 5.46
CA ASP A 109 -3.87 -18.21 5.18
C ASP A 109 -2.75 -19.27 5.20
N GLY A 110 -1.52 -18.87 4.85
CA GLY A 110 -0.35 -19.76 4.82
C GLY A 110 0.42 -19.91 6.13
N HIS A 111 0.15 -19.09 7.15
CA HIS A 111 0.89 -19.08 8.42
C HIS A 111 -0.08 -19.05 9.62
N GLU A 112 -0.12 -20.16 10.36
CA GLU A 112 -0.94 -20.28 11.57
C GLU A 112 -0.57 -19.18 12.58
N GLY A 113 -1.57 -18.53 13.18
CA GLY A 113 -1.37 -17.41 14.12
C GLY A 113 -1.04 -16.06 13.48
N ALA A 114 -0.67 -15.98 12.19
CA ALA A 114 -0.41 -14.69 11.53
C ALA A 114 -1.66 -13.80 11.50
N GLN A 115 -2.84 -14.39 11.25
CA GLN A 115 -4.12 -13.69 11.27
C GLN A 115 -4.41 -13.01 12.61
N ASP A 116 -3.97 -13.59 13.72
CA ASP A 116 -4.23 -13.03 15.05
C ASP A 116 -3.45 -11.75 15.33
N THR A 117 -2.35 -11.53 14.61
CA THR A 117 -1.45 -10.39 14.82
C THR A 117 -1.88 -9.10 14.13
N ILE A 118 -2.77 -9.19 13.12
CA ILE A 118 -3.16 -8.07 12.23
C ILE A 118 -4.66 -8.08 11.87
N LYS A 119 -5.52 -8.43 12.84
CA LYS A 119 -6.97 -8.62 12.63
C LYS A 119 -7.67 -7.43 11.97
N LEU A 120 -7.35 -6.21 12.41
CA LEU A 120 -7.95 -4.98 11.89
C LEU A 120 -7.61 -4.76 10.42
N GLU A 121 -6.35 -5.03 10.05
CA GLU A 121 -5.86 -4.88 8.69
C GLU A 121 -6.51 -5.92 7.75
N ILE A 122 -6.76 -7.15 8.23
CA ILE A 122 -7.35 -8.22 7.43
C ILE A 122 -8.79 -7.90 7.00
N GLU A 123 -9.60 -7.32 7.89
CA GLU A 123 -10.96 -6.89 7.54
C GLU A 123 -10.93 -5.88 6.39
N ALA A 124 -10.05 -4.87 6.50
CA ALA A 124 -9.83 -3.90 5.44
C ALA A 124 -9.32 -4.57 4.15
N CYS A 125 -8.40 -5.54 4.23
CA CYS A 125 -7.93 -6.28 3.06
C CYS A 125 -9.08 -7.00 2.34
N LYS A 126 -9.93 -7.72 3.09
CA LYS A 126 -11.08 -8.47 2.55
C LYS A 126 -12.09 -7.57 1.86
N GLU A 127 -12.31 -6.37 2.36
CA GLU A 127 -13.16 -5.37 1.70
C GLU A 127 -12.49 -4.82 0.43
N MET A 128 -11.21 -4.44 0.51
CA MET A 128 -10.50 -3.84 -0.61
C MET A 128 -10.31 -4.80 -1.78
N VAL A 129 -10.06 -6.08 -1.53
CA VAL A 129 -9.99 -7.12 -2.58
C VAL A 129 -11.32 -7.29 -3.32
N LYS A 130 -12.46 -6.97 -2.70
CA LYS A 130 -13.77 -6.96 -3.40
C LYS A 130 -14.01 -5.67 -4.18
N LEU A 131 -13.54 -4.53 -3.67
CA LEU A 131 -13.82 -3.21 -4.23
C LEU A 131 -12.86 -2.82 -5.37
N LEU A 132 -11.56 -3.08 -5.21
CA LEU A 132 -10.53 -2.65 -6.15
C LEU A 132 -10.68 -3.26 -7.55
N PRO A 133 -11.07 -4.54 -7.73
CA PRO A 133 -11.30 -5.10 -9.07
C PRO A 133 -12.35 -4.32 -9.86
N VAL A 134 -13.45 -3.89 -9.23
CA VAL A 134 -14.49 -3.06 -9.87
C VAL A 134 -13.91 -1.72 -10.33
N LYS A 135 -13.08 -1.10 -9.48
CA LYS A 135 -12.39 0.15 -9.80
C LYS A 135 -11.38 -0.03 -10.95
N ILE A 136 -10.67 -1.16 -11.00
CA ILE A 136 -9.72 -1.51 -12.06
C ILE A 136 -10.45 -1.65 -13.41
N VAL A 137 -11.56 -2.39 -13.45
CA VAL A 137 -12.37 -2.55 -14.66
C VAL A 137 -12.84 -1.19 -15.19
N LYS A 138 -13.30 -0.31 -14.30
CA LYS A 138 -13.70 1.05 -14.65
C LYS A 138 -12.52 1.88 -15.19
N LEU A 139 -11.36 1.83 -14.55
CA LEU A 139 -10.17 2.55 -15.03
C LEU A 139 -9.70 2.05 -16.41
N LYS A 140 -9.76 0.73 -16.64
CA LYS A 140 -9.43 0.11 -17.93
C LYS A 140 -10.37 0.56 -19.06
N SER A 141 -11.67 0.70 -18.79
CA SER A 141 -12.62 1.16 -19.81
C SER A 141 -12.48 2.65 -20.16
N GLU A 142 -11.94 3.45 -19.24
CA GLU A 142 -11.66 4.87 -19.42
C GLU A 142 -10.34 5.17 -20.14
N LEU A 143 -9.49 4.16 -20.35
CA LEU A 143 -8.25 4.29 -21.12
C LEU A 143 -8.56 4.14 -22.61
N PRO A 144 -7.94 4.95 -23.48
CA PRO A 144 -8.13 4.81 -24.93
C PRO A 144 -7.68 3.40 -25.36
N LYS A 145 -8.53 2.71 -26.13
CA LYS A 145 -8.16 1.43 -26.75
C LYS A 145 -6.94 1.68 -27.64
N GLN A 146 -5.80 1.07 -27.30
CA GLN A 146 -4.67 1.04 -28.21
C GLN A 146 -5.15 0.31 -29.47
N SER A 147 -5.22 1.06 -30.57
CA SER A 147 -5.59 0.58 -31.91
C SER A 147 -4.36 0.00 -32.59
#